data_AF-A0A7Y1UW98-F1
#
_entry.id   AF-A0A7Y1UW98-F1
#
_cell.length_a   1.000
_cell.length_b   1.000
_cell.length_c   1.000
_cell.angle_alpha   90.00
_cell.angle_beta   90.00
_cell.angle_gamma   90.00
#
_symmetry.space_group_name_H-M   'P 1'
#
loop_
_entity.id
_entity.type
_entity.pdbx_description
1 polymer ?
#
loop_
_entity_poly.entity_id
_entity_poly.type
_entity_poly.pdbx_seq_one_letter_code
_entity_poly.pdbx_strand_id
1 'polypeptide(L)'
;MSSVIVGWIALTLVVAIGFAVQDQACTSQTGRDLFTCRLDARLGFRAAIGWLVIGTIALGTVWILTKPRGEARLCPACGSEIRWGIVQCDSCGSDPGAHPMQEPPAASDIPPAAE
;
A
#
# COMPACT_ATOMS: atom_id res chain seq x y z
N MET A 1 -0.94 2.92 5.87
CA MET A 1 -0.75 2.50 4.45
C MET A 1 -0.12 1.12 4.32
N SER A 2 0.95 0.81 5.06
CA SER A 2 1.66 -0.47 4.93
C SER A 2 0.86 -1.68 5.42
N SER A 3 0.05 -1.56 6.48
CA SER A 3 -0.49 -2.75 7.17
C SER A 3 -1.47 -3.59 6.34
N VAL A 4 -2.30 -2.99 5.48
CA VAL A 4 -3.27 -3.74 4.65
C VAL A 4 -2.58 -4.42 3.47
N ILE A 5 -1.64 -3.73 2.83
CA ILE A 5 -0.84 -4.28 1.72
C ILE A 5 0.10 -5.37 2.26
N VAL A 6 0.76 -5.12 3.39
CA VAL A 6 1.60 -6.11 4.08
C VAL A 6 0.76 -7.30 4.54
N GLY A 7 -0.46 -7.08 5.04
CA GLY A 7 -1.37 -8.15 5.43
C GLY A 7 -1.82 -9.02 4.25
N TRP A 8 -2.18 -8.40 3.12
CA TRP A 8 -2.54 -9.12 1.89
C TRP A 8 -1.34 -9.87 1.30
N ILE A 9 -0.18 -9.23 1.22
CA ILE A 9 1.07 -9.86 0.75
C ILE A 9 1.44 -11.03 1.67
N ALA A 10 1.37 -10.87 2.99
CA ALA A 10 1.65 -11.94 3.95
C ALA A 10 0.68 -13.12 3.79
N LEU A 11 -0.62 -12.85 3.65
CA LEU A 11 -1.63 -13.88 3.38
C LEU A 11 -1.32 -14.64 2.08
N THR A 12 -0.97 -13.92 1.01
CA THR A 12 -0.62 -14.54 -0.28
C THR A 12 0.68 -15.32 -0.22
N LEU A 13 1.66 -14.86 0.56
CA LEU A 13 2.92 -15.58 0.79
C LEU A 13 2.66 -16.89 1.53
N VAL A 14 1.82 -16.87 2.58
CA VAL A 14 1.43 -18.09 3.31
C VAL A 14 0.74 -19.09 2.38
N VAL A 15 -0.18 -18.62 1.55
CA VAL A 15 -0.88 -19.46 0.56
C VAL A 15 0.09 -20.00 -0.50
N ALA A 16 1.00 -19.18 -1.03
CA ALA A 16 2.00 -19.59 -2.02
C ALA A 16 2.99 -20.63 -1.46
N ILE A 17 3.42 -20.47 -0.22
CA ILE A 17 4.26 -21.45 0.48
C ILE A 17 3.48 -22.77 0.67
N GLY A 18 2.19 -22.71 1.01
CA GLY A 18 1.34 -23.90 1.10
C GLY A 18 1.26 -24.70 -0.20
N PHE A 19 1.13 -24.04 -1.35
CA PHE A 19 1.17 -24.69 -2.66
C PHE A 19 2.55 -25.26 -3.01
N ALA A 20 3.65 -24.58 -2.62
CA ALA A 20 5.00 -25.08 -2.87
C ALA A 20 5.32 -26.39 -2.10
N VAL A 21 4.63 -26.67 -1.00
CA VAL A 21 4.77 -27.93 -0.25
C VAL A 21 4.11 -29.11 -0.98
N GLN A 22 3.10 -28.88 -1.82
CA GLN A 22 2.43 -29.94 -2.59
C GLN A 22 3.27 -30.49 -3.75
N ASP A 23 4.17 -29.70 -4.33
CA ASP A 23 5.11 -30.17 -5.36
C ASP A 23 6.06 -31.26 -4.84
N GLN A 24 6.38 -31.25 -3.53
CA GLN A 24 7.25 -32.26 -2.90
C GLN A 24 6.53 -33.60 -2.68
N ALA A 25 5.19 -33.61 -2.65
CA ALA A 25 4.41 -34.83 -2.46
C ALA A 25 4.28 -35.66 -3.75
N CYS A 26 4.48 -35.06 -4.94
CA CYS A 26 4.42 -35.79 -6.20
C CYS A 26 5.70 -36.55 -6.55
N THR A 27 6.81 -36.39 -5.79
CA THR A 27 8.10 -37.02 -6.13
C THR A 27 8.15 -38.52 -5.81
N SER A 28 7.22 -39.03 -5.01
CA SER A 28 7.18 -40.43 -4.55
C SER A 28 6.16 -41.30 -5.30
N GLN A 29 5.31 -40.72 -6.15
CA GLN A 29 4.34 -41.48 -6.94
C GLN A 29 4.89 -41.82 -8.33
N THR A 30 4.43 -42.92 -8.92
CA THR A 30 4.75 -43.35 -10.29
C THR A 30 3.49 -43.78 -11.02
N GLY A 31 3.45 -43.65 -12.35
CA GLY A 31 2.29 -44.08 -13.17
C GLY A 31 1.23 -42.99 -13.37
N ARG A 32 -0.05 -43.39 -13.41
CA ARG A 32 -1.18 -42.48 -13.73
C ARG A 32 -1.38 -41.40 -12.67
N ASP A 33 -1.04 -41.67 -11.42
CA ASP A 33 -1.15 -40.73 -10.30
C ASP A 33 -0.18 -39.55 -10.41
N LEU A 34 0.98 -39.76 -11.07
CA LEU A 34 1.94 -38.68 -11.35
C LEU A 34 1.36 -37.68 -12.36
N PHE A 35 0.58 -38.14 -13.34
CA PHE A 35 -0.05 -37.28 -14.34
C PHE A 35 -1.16 -36.41 -13.73
N THR A 36 -2.02 -36.99 -12.88
CA THR A 36 -3.06 -36.25 -12.14
C THR A 36 -2.44 -35.27 -11.14
N CYS A 37 -1.46 -35.70 -10.32
CA CYS A 37 -0.77 -34.83 -9.36
C CYS A 37 -0.13 -33.60 -10.05
N ARG A 38 0.49 -33.80 -11.22
CA ARG A 38 1.15 -32.74 -11.98
C ARG A 38 0.19 -31.84 -12.75
N LEU A 39 -0.99 -32.33 -13.13
CA LEU A 39 -2.05 -31.49 -13.71
C LEU A 39 -2.69 -30.61 -12.63
N ASP A 40 -3.05 -31.19 -11.49
CA ASP A 40 -3.65 -30.48 -10.37
C ASP A 40 -2.72 -29.40 -9.80
N ALA A 41 -1.41 -29.70 -9.66
CA ALA A 41 -0.43 -28.70 -9.24
C ALA A 41 -0.33 -27.51 -10.21
N ARG A 42 -0.37 -27.78 -11.53
CA ARG A 42 -0.25 -26.72 -12.56
C ARG A 42 -1.53 -25.91 -12.72
N LEU A 43 -2.70 -26.52 -12.59
CA LEU A 43 -3.97 -25.78 -12.61
C LEU A 43 -4.15 -24.98 -11.31
N GLY A 44 -3.80 -25.55 -10.17
CA GLY A 44 -3.84 -24.90 -8.86
C GLY A 44 -2.97 -23.64 -8.83
N PHE A 45 -1.73 -23.73 -9.30
CA PHE A 45 -0.82 -22.58 -9.33
C PHE A 45 -1.30 -21.45 -10.26
N ARG A 46 -1.83 -21.80 -11.44
CA ARG A 46 -2.37 -20.81 -12.40
C ARG A 46 -3.63 -20.13 -11.86
N ALA A 47 -4.51 -20.89 -11.20
CA ALA A 47 -5.69 -20.35 -10.54
C ALA A 47 -5.30 -19.44 -9.36
N ALA A 48 -4.31 -19.84 -8.56
CA ALA A 48 -3.80 -19.05 -7.45
C ALA A 48 -3.19 -17.72 -7.91
N ILE A 49 -2.34 -17.72 -8.93
CA ILE A 49 -1.81 -16.49 -9.52
C ILE A 49 -2.93 -15.62 -10.09
N GLY A 50 -3.89 -16.22 -10.81
CA GLY A 50 -5.03 -15.50 -11.36
C GLY A 50 -5.81 -14.77 -10.26
N TRP A 51 -6.12 -15.46 -9.17
CA TRP A 51 -6.79 -14.88 -8.00
C TRP A 51 -5.96 -13.77 -7.34
N LEU A 52 -4.64 -13.95 -7.27
CA LEU A 52 -3.70 -12.96 -6.71
C LEU A 52 -3.72 -11.66 -7.51
N VAL A 53 -3.65 -11.76 -8.84
CA VAL A 53 -3.71 -10.59 -9.75
C VAL A 53 -5.08 -9.91 -9.69
N ILE A 54 -6.17 -10.68 -9.65
CA ILE A 54 -7.53 -10.11 -9.54
C ILE A 54 -7.70 -9.36 -8.21
N GLY A 55 -7.21 -9.94 -7.10
CA GLY A 55 -7.29 -9.32 -5.78
C GLY A 55 -6.50 -8.00 -5.69
N THR A 56 -5.30 -7.93 -6.27
CA THR A 56 -4.51 -6.69 -6.25
C THR A 56 -5.13 -5.60 -7.11
N ILE A 57 -5.69 -5.94 -8.27
CA ILE A 57 -6.39 -4.99 -9.15
C ILE A 57 -7.65 -4.45 -8.45
N ALA A 58 -8.46 -5.31 -7.83
CA ALA A 58 -9.68 -4.92 -7.15
C ALA A 58 -9.38 -4.01 -5.94
N LEU A 59 -8.44 -4.38 -5.07
CA LEU A 59 -8.03 -3.55 -3.94
C LEU A 59 -7.46 -2.20 -4.41
N GLY A 60 -6.61 -2.21 -5.45
CA GLY A 60 -6.06 -0.99 -6.02
C GLY A 60 -7.14 -0.04 -6.53
N THR A 61 -8.15 -0.58 -7.21
CA THR A 61 -9.27 0.21 -7.77
C THR A 61 -10.15 0.82 -6.68
N VAL A 62 -10.56 0.02 -5.69
CA VAL A 62 -11.34 0.51 -4.54
C VAL A 62 -10.57 1.58 -3.76
N TRP A 63 -9.25 1.42 -3.63
CA TRP A 63 -8.42 2.39 -2.92
C TRP A 63 -8.30 3.73 -3.67
N ILE A 64 -8.15 3.72 -5.00
CA ILE A 64 -8.13 4.95 -5.81
C ILE A 64 -9.45 5.73 -5.67
N LEU A 65 -10.57 5.02 -5.53
CA LEU A 65 -11.89 5.62 -5.35
C LEU A 65 -12.13 6.15 -3.93
N THR A 66 -11.52 5.53 -2.91
CA THR A 66 -11.71 5.89 -1.49
C THR A 66 -10.62 6.81 -0.93
N LYS A 67 -9.52 7.07 -1.66
CA LYS A 67 -8.45 7.95 -1.19
C LYS A 67 -8.95 9.39 -1.04
N PRO A 68 -8.92 9.98 0.17
CA PRO A 68 -9.25 11.40 0.35
C PRO A 68 -8.21 12.25 -0.39
N ARG A 69 -8.65 13.00 -1.40
CA ARG A 69 -7.80 13.83 -2.27
C ARG A 69 -7.39 15.18 -1.67
N GLY A 70 -7.51 15.37 -0.36
CA GLY A 70 -7.29 16.68 0.23
C GLY A 70 -7.00 16.61 1.70
N GLU A 71 -5.73 16.39 2.03
CA GLU A 71 -5.24 16.79 3.35
C GLU A 71 -5.22 18.33 3.36
N ALA A 72 -6.01 18.98 4.21
CA ALA A 72 -5.93 20.43 4.34
C ALA A 72 -4.52 20.80 4.82
N ARG A 73 -3.85 21.72 4.13
CA ARG A 73 -2.59 22.32 4.59
C ARG A 73 -2.89 23.66 5.22
N LEU A 74 -2.05 24.10 6.14
CA LEU A 74 -2.14 25.46 6.69
C LEU A 74 -1.35 26.41 5.77
N CYS A 75 -1.92 27.58 5.48
CA CYS A 75 -1.25 28.62 4.73
C CYS A 75 -0.07 29.17 5.56
N PRO A 76 1.17 29.20 5.03
CA PRO A 76 2.34 29.66 5.79
C PRO A 76 2.29 31.16 6.11
N ALA A 77 1.46 31.95 5.41
CA ALA A 77 1.37 33.40 5.59
C ALA A 77 0.36 33.82 6.68
N CYS A 78 -0.76 33.11 6.82
CA CYS A 78 -1.85 33.52 7.72
C CYS A 78 -2.44 32.38 8.56
N GLY A 79 -1.99 31.13 8.37
CA GLY A 79 -2.46 29.98 9.13
C GLY A 79 -3.86 29.47 8.77
N SER A 80 -4.47 29.93 7.68
CA SER A 80 -5.78 29.42 7.23
C SER A 80 -5.65 28.06 6.56
N GLU A 81 -6.69 27.22 6.64
CA GLU A 81 -6.73 25.95 5.92
C GLU A 81 -6.88 26.18 4.41
N ILE A 82 -5.97 25.57 3.66
CA ILE A 82 -5.89 25.63 2.21
C ILE A 82 -5.84 24.22 1.61
N ARG A 83 -6.47 24.07 0.45
CA ARG A 83 -6.49 22.79 -0.29
C ARG A 83 -5.25 22.66 -1.16
N TRP A 84 -4.84 21.42 -1.43
CA TRP A 84 -3.73 21.16 -2.35
C TRP A 84 -4.00 21.68 -3.76
N GLY A 85 -3.00 22.35 -4.34
CA GLY A 85 -3.04 22.83 -5.72
C GLY A 85 -3.66 24.23 -5.89
N ILE A 86 -3.96 24.95 -4.81
CA ILE A 86 -4.31 26.37 -4.93
C ILE A 86 -3.04 27.22 -5.07
N VAL A 87 -3.05 28.12 -6.05
CA VAL A 87 -1.97 29.08 -6.34
C VAL A 87 -2.08 30.35 -5.50
N GLN A 88 -3.20 30.55 -4.81
CA GLN A 88 -3.44 31.74 -4.01
C GLN A 88 -4.34 31.41 -2.82
N CYS A 89 -3.99 31.89 -1.63
CA CYS A 89 -4.82 31.76 -0.45
C CYS A 89 -6.00 32.73 -0.49
N ASP A 90 -7.23 32.24 -0.34
CA ASP A 90 -8.44 33.08 -0.32
C ASP A 90 -8.50 34.04 0.88
N SER A 91 -7.79 33.74 1.97
CA SER A 91 -7.82 34.56 3.20
C SER A 91 -6.84 35.73 3.17
N CYS A 92 -5.65 35.56 2.60
CA CYS A 92 -4.57 36.56 2.65
C CYS A 92 -4.03 36.97 1.28
N GLY A 93 -4.41 36.28 0.20
CA GLY A 93 -3.95 36.57 -1.16
C GLY A 93 -2.51 36.11 -1.47
N SER A 94 -1.80 35.51 -0.50
CA SER A 94 -0.43 35.02 -0.70
C SER A 94 -0.39 33.69 -1.45
N ASP A 95 0.64 33.50 -2.27
CA ASP A 95 0.92 32.24 -2.97
C ASP A 95 1.59 31.23 -2.01
N PRO A 96 0.90 30.13 -1.63
CA PRO A 96 1.47 29.12 -0.74
C PRO A 96 2.58 28.28 -1.39
N GLY A 97 2.72 28.31 -2.73
CA GLY A 97 3.80 27.65 -3.46
C GLY A 97 5.10 28.46 -3.53
N ALA A 98 5.04 29.77 -3.27
CA ALA A 98 6.21 30.65 -3.26
C ALA A 98 7.04 30.52 -1.97
N HIS A 99 6.46 29.97 -0.89
CA HIS A 99 7.15 29.73 0.37
C HIS A 99 7.47 28.24 0.51
N PRO A 100 8.74 27.83 0.60
CA PRO A 100 9.08 26.45 0.90
C PRO A 100 8.45 26.11 2.26
N MET A 101 7.61 25.07 2.27
CA MET A 101 6.99 24.52 3.47
C MET A 101 8.06 24.36 4.55
N GLN A 102 8.06 25.22 5.56
CA GLN A 102 8.92 25.03 6.73
C GLN A 102 8.39 23.80 7.45
N GLU A 103 9.19 22.74 7.46
CA GLU A 103 9.00 21.61 8.35
C GLU A 103 8.83 22.18 9.76
N PRO A 104 7.74 21.83 10.50
CA PRO A 104 7.59 22.25 11.88
C PRO A 104 8.89 21.94 12.62
N PRO A 105 9.51 22.92 13.32
CA PRO A 105 10.79 22.71 13.96
C PRO A 105 10.66 21.47 14.85
N ALA A 106 11.51 20.49 14.60
CA ALA A 106 11.56 19.27 15.37
C ALA A 106 11.61 19.66 16.85
N ALA A 107 10.69 19.12 17.64
CA ALA A 107 10.55 19.42 19.07
C ALA A 107 11.81 19.08 19.91
N SER A 108 12.94 18.70 19.29
CA SER A 108 14.23 18.49 19.94
C SER A 108 15.02 19.77 20.21
N ASP A 109 14.64 20.91 19.62
CA ASP A 109 15.40 22.17 19.76
C ASP A 109 14.85 23.12 20.84
N ILE A 110 13.94 22.66 21.71
CA ILE A 110 13.56 23.43 22.91
C ILE A 110 14.62 23.15 23.98
N PRO A 111 15.57 24.09 24.25
CA PRO A 111 16.50 23.90 25.35
C PRO A 111 15.70 23.78 26.66
N PRO A 112 16.07 22.87 27.58
CA PRO A 112 15.42 22.80 28.87
C PRO A 112 15.58 24.16 29.54
N ALA A 113 14.45 24.75 29.96
CA ALA A 113 14.45 25.93 30.80
C ALA A 113 15.34 25.63 32.01
N ALA A 114 16.44 26.37 32.13
CA ALA A 114 17.28 26.32 33.31
C ALA A 114 16.49 26.95 34.46
N GLU A 115 16.03 26.10 35.38
CA GLU A 115 15.63 26.49 36.74
C GLU A 115 16.86 26.53 37.66
#